data_AF-A0A731JAB1-F1
#
_entry.id   AF-A0A731JAB1-F1
#
_cell.length_a   1.000
_cell.length_b   1.000
_cell.length_c   1.000
_cell.angle_alpha   90.00
_cell.angle_beta   90.00
_cell.angle_gamma   90.00
#
_symmetry.space_group_name_H-M   'P 1'
#
loop_
_entity.id
_entity.type
_entity.pdbx_description
1 polymer ?
#
loop_
_entity_poly.entity_id
_entity_poly.type
_entity_poly.pdbx_seq_one_letter_code
_entity_poly.pdbx_strand_id
1 'polypeptide(L)'
;MQNVAATVLAQYAASPRLNALINSFNAALSPDSFINDFYDLIWNIDTAEKYGLDVWGKIVGVSRRLTVKDDFNYLGFSEARMDNPVMDDPRPFNQAPFYSGKAVTRTVDLSDEIYRRLIL
;
A
#
# COMPACT_ATOMS: atom_id res chain seq x y z
N MET A 1 17.24 26.44 1.68
CA MET A 1 18.69 26.50 1.95
C MET A 1 18.96 25.92 3.33
N GLN A 2 19.93 25.00 3.43
CA GLN A 2 20.19 24.26 4.68
C GLN A 2 20.88 25.10 5.77
N ASN A 3 21.72 26.08 5.41
CA ASN A 3 22.40 26.96 6.38
C ASN A 3 22.29 28.43 5.96
N VAL A 4 21.11 29.02 6.21
CA VAL A 4 20.82 30.43 5.89
C VAL A 4 21.73 31.38 6.64
N ALA A 5 22.05 31.08 7.91
CA ALA A 5 22.85 31.94 8.77
C ALA A 5 24.26 32.20 8.21
N ALA A 6 24.86 31.22 7.53
CA ALA A 6 26.17 31.37 6.88
C ALA A 6 26.17 32.41 5.75
N THR A 7 25.00 32.75 5.19
CA THR A 7 24.87 33.74 4.11
C THR A 7 24.68 35.17 4.62
N VAL A 8 24.42 35.35 5.92
CA VAL A 8 24.22 36.66 6.55
C VAL A 8 25.57 37.22 6.99
N LEU A 9 25.91 38.42 6.50
CA LEU A 9 27.10 39.13 6.99
C LEU A 9 26.98 39.41 8.49
N ALA A 10 28.07 39.25 9.23
CA ALA A 10 28.11 39.38 10.69
C ALA A 10 27.48 40.68 11.22
N GLN A 11 27.64 41.80 10.50
CA GLN A 11 27.07 43.10 10.88
C GLN A 11 25.52 43.13 10.92
N TYR A 12 24.87 42.21 10.21
CA TYR A 12 23.41 42.09 10.17
C TYR A 12 22.87 40.91 10.98
N ALA A 13 23.74 40.09 11.57
CA ALA A 13 23.34 38.87 12.29
C ALA A 13 22.38 39.16 13.45
N ALA A 14 22.51 40.33 14.09
CA ALA A 14 21.65 40.75 15.19
C ALA A 14 20.36 41.49 14.77
N SER A 15 20.09 41.67 13.46
CA SER A 15 18.91 42.39 12.97
C SER A 15 17.68 41.47 12.87
N PRO A 16 16.65 41.62 13.74
CA PRO A 16 15.51 40.70 13.74
C PRO A 16 14.66 40.82 12.47
N ARG A 17 14.52 42.04 11.93
CA ARG A 17 13.71 42.30 10.72
C ARG A 17 14.34 41.68 9.46
N LEU A 18 15.65 41.82 9.29
CA LEU A 18 16.36 41.24 8.14
C LEU A 18 16.34 39.71 8.23
N ASN A 19 16.63 39.14 9.40
CA ASN A 19 16.59 37.69 9.57
C ASN A 19 15.17 37.12 9.34
N ALA A 20 14.13 37.81 9.78
CA ALA A 20 12.74 37.40 9.52
C ALA A 20 12.42 37.36 8.02
N LEU A 21 12.84 38.37 7.26
CA LEU A 21 12.66 38.41 5.80
C LEU A 21 13.43 37.28 5.11
N ILE A 22 14.70 37.07 5.46
CA ILE A 22 15.52 36.03 4.84
C ILE A 22 14.94 34.64 5.15
N ASN A 23 14.47 34.41 6.38
CA ASN A 23 13.86 33.14 6.77
C ASN A 23 12.53 32.90 6.04
N SER A 24 11.72 33.92 5.78
CA SER A 24 10.48 33.75 5.02
C SER A 24 10.76 33.37 3.57
N PHE A 25 11.76 34.00 2.93
CA PHE A 25 12.21 33.59 1.60
C PHE A 25 12.79 32.18 1.59
N ASN A 26 13.58 31.82 2.61
CA ASN A 26 14.13 30.48 2.72
C ASN A 26 13.02 29.43 2.84
N ALA A 27 12.03 29.67 3.71
CA ALA A 27 10.89 28.76 3.88
C ALA A 27 10.05 28.64 2.60
N ALA A 28 9.83 29.74 1.87
CA ALA A 28 9.06 29.73 0.63
C ALA A 28 9.75 28.99 -0.52
N LEU A 29 11.09 28.93 -0.50
CA LEU A 29 11.89 28.31 -1.56
C LEU A 29 12.46 26.94 -1.21
N SER A 30 12.46 26.54 0.07
CA SER A 30 13.08 25.26 0.47
C SER A 30 12.18 24.09 0.06
N PRO A 31 12.68 23.16 -0.77
CA PRO A 31 11.97 21.92 -1.07
C PRO A 31 12.14 20.88 0.04
N ASP A 32 12.94 21.16 1.07
CA ASP A 32 13.36 20.16 2.07
C ASP A 32 12.18 19.48 2.75
N SER A 33 11.15 20.24 3.16
CA SER A 33 9.95 19.65 3.76
C SER A 33 9.23 18.73 2.79
N PHE A 34 9.06 19.17 1.53
CA PHE A 34 8.44 18.37 0.49
C PHE A 34 9.24 17.09 0.21
N ILE A 35 10.57 17.14 0.20
CA ILE A 35 11.42 15.97 -0.04
C ILE A 35 11.27 14.97 1.12
N ASN A 36 11.25 15.45 2.36
CA ASN A 36 11.04 14.59 3.53
C ASN A 36 9.64 13.97 3.49
N ASP A 37 8.60 14.76 3.23
CA ASP A 37 7.22 14.27 3.11
C ASP A 37 7.11 13.24 1.97
N PHE A 38 7.74 13.51 0.82
CA PHE A 38 7.80 12.57 -0.29
C PHE A 38 8.50 11.26 0.12
N TYR A 39 9.63 11.36 0.80
CA TYR A 39 10.37 10.20 1.27
C TYR A 39 9.52 9.37 2.24
N ASP A 40 8.92 9.98 3.25
CA ASP A 40 8.16 9.28 4.27
C ASP A 40 6.84 8.70 3.73
N LEU A 41 6.12 9.43 2.88
CA LEU A 41 4.79 9.04 2.39
C LEU A 41 4.84 8.10 1.18
N ILE A 42 5.91 8.15 0.38
CA ILE A 42 6.00 7.42 -0.89
C ILE A 42 7.15 6.43 -0.90
N TRP A 43 8.37 6.85 -0.52
CA TRP A 43 9.57 6.06 -0.80
C TRP A 43 9.94 5.10 0.33
N ASN A 44 9.82 5.52 1.59
CA ASN A 44 10.13 4.73 2.77
C ASN A 44 9.04 3.68 3.01
N ILE A 45 9.36 2.41 2.80
CA ILE A 45 8.36 1.32 2.90
C ILE A 45 7.76 1.17 4.30
N ASP A 46 8.50 1.58 5.35
CA ASP A 46 8.06 1.49 6.74
C ASP A 46 7.08 2.59 7.14
N THR A 47 7.00 3.68 6.37
CA THR A 47 6.10 4.82 6.65
C THR A 47 5.16 5.13 5.50
N ALA A 48 5.39 4.55 4.32
CA ALA A 48 4.61 4.79 3.13
C ALA A 48 3.13 4.56 3.38
N GLU A 49 2.34 5.52 2.93
CA GLU A 49 0.88 5.48 2.98
C GLU A 49 0.32 4.78 1.73
N LYS A 50 -1.01 4.74 1.63
CA LYS A 50 -1.76 4.05 0.58
C LYS A 50 -1.18 4.19 -0.83
N TYR A 51 -0.90 5.43 -1.28
CA TYR A 51 -0.37 5.67 -2.62
C TYR A 51 1.09 5.19 -2.77
N GLY A 52 1.94 5.45 -1.77
CA GLY A 52 3.33 4.98 -1.75
C GLY A 52 3.41 3.45 -1.84
N LEU A 53 2.60 2.76 -1.05
CA LEU A 53 2.49 1.30 -1.08
C LEU A 53 1.97 0.79 -2.44
N ASP A 54 1.06 1.51 -3.09
CA ASP A 54 0.58 1.15 -4.44
C ASP A 54 1.68 1.30 -5.50
N VAL A 55 2.56 2.30 -5.35
CA VAL A 55 3.76 2.46 -6.20
C VAL A 55 4.72 1.30 -5.97
N TRP A 56 5.02 0.95 -4.71
CA TRP A 56 5.84 -0.20 -4.37
C TRP A 56 5.27 -1.50 -4.93
N GLY A 57 3.97 -1.74 -4.76
CA GLY A 57 3.29 -2.91 -5.32
C GLY A 57 3.46 -3.02 -6.83
N LYS A 58 3.34 -1.92 -7.57
CA LYS A 58 3.63 -1.91 -9.02
C LYS A 58 5.08 -2.24 -9.33
N ILE A 59 6.03 -1.79 -8.51
CA ILE A 59 7.46 -2.07 -8.68
C ILE A 59 7.74 -3.56 -8.47
N VAL A 60 7.20 -4.16 -7.40
CA VAL A 60 7.42 -5.59 -7.09
C VAL A 60 6.50 -6.54 -7.88
N GLY A 61 5.53 -6.01 -8.62
CA GLY A 61 4.59 -6.79 -9.42
C GLY A 61 3.45 -7.43 -8.60
N VAL A 62 3.11 -6.85 -7.45
CA VAL A 62 2.05 -7.34 -6.56
C VAL A 62 0.89 -6.35 -6.52
N SER A 63 -0.34 -6.87 -6.63
CA SER A 63 -1.57 -6.09 -6.56
C SER A 63 -2.12 -6.07 -5.14
N ARG A 64 -2.53 -4.89 -4.66
CA ARG A 64 -3.30 -4.71 -3.40
C ARG A 64 -4.61 -5.48 -3.40
N ARG A 65 -5.20 -5.62 -4.58
CA ARG A 65 -6.43 -6.38 -4.77
C ARG A 65 -6.08 -7.84 -5.02
N LEU A 66 -6.47 -8.70 -4.09
CA LEU A 66 -6.35 -10.15 -4.21
C LEU A 66 -7.67 -10.72 -4.69
N THR A 67 -7.63 -11.44 -5.81
CA THR A 67 -8.76 -12.25 -6.28
C THR A 67 -8.50 -13.70 -5.88
N VAL A 68 -9.28 -14.20 -4.93
CA VAL A 68 -9.21 -15.60 -4.51
C VAL A 68 -9.89 -16.46 -5.57
N LYS A 69 -9.15 -17.43 -6.12
CA LYS A 69 -9.72 -18.47 -6.99
C LYS A 69 -10.41 -19.52 -6.13
N ASP A 70 -11.61 -19.92 -6.54
CA ASP A 70 -12.31 -21.06 -5.96
C ASP A 70 -11.76 -22.33 -6.59
N ASP A 71 -10.85 -22.99 -5.90
CA ASP A 71 -10.66 -24.43 -6.07
C ASP A 71 -11.38 -25.13 -4.90
N PHE A 72 -12.64 -24.74 -4.63
CA PHE A 72 -13.43 -25.32 -3.55
C PHE A 72 -14.36 -26.39 -4.10
N ASN A 73 -14.19 -27.61 -3.59
CA ASN A 73 -15.22 -28.64 -3.72
C ASN A 73 -16.36 -28.31 -2.75
N TYR A 74 -17.58 -28.60 -3.20
CA TYR A 74 -18.77 -28.42 -2.39
C TYR A 74 -19.31 -29.77 -1.91
N LEU A 75 -20.07 -29.72 -0.82
CA LEU A 75 -20.86 -30.86 -0.39
C LEU A 75 -21.86 -31.23 -1.48
N GLY A 76 -21.96 -32.52 -1.78
CA GLY A 76 -22.99 -33.03 -2.69
C GLY A 76 -23.14 -34.54 -2.60
N PHE A 77 -23.92 -35.08 -3.53
CA PHE A 77 -24.29 -36.48 -3.57
C PHE A 77 -23.57 -37.23 -4.68
N SER A 78 -23.50 -38.56 -4.56
CA SER A 78 -22.84 -39.44 -5.53
C SER A 78 -23.40 -39.34 -6.94
N GLU A 79 -24.67 -38.96 -7.07
CA GLU A 79 -25.44 -38.82 -8.29
C GLU A 79 -24.94 -37.66 -9.17
N ALA A 80 -24.17 -36.73 -8.58
CA ALA A 80 -23.54 -35.62 -9.29
C ALA A 80 -22.05 -35.87 -9.59
N ARG A 81 -21.53 -37.07 -9.31
CA ARG A 81 -20.15 -37.44 -9.66
C ARG A 81 -20.06 -37.75 -11.15
N MET A 82 -18.95 -37.33 -11.75
CA MET A 82 -18.64 -37.70 -13.13
C MET A 82 -18.13 -39.15 -13.18
N ASP A 83 -18.37 -39.84 -14.30
CA ASP A 83 -17.90 -41.23 -14.51
C ASP A 83 -16.37 -41.36 -14.37
N ASN A 84 -15.64 -40.27 -14.68
CA ASN A 84 -14.23 -40.15 -14.40
C ASN A 84 -14.00 -39.05 -13.35
N PRO A 85 -13.46 -39.38 -12.16
CA PRO A 85 -13.36 -38.42 -11.07
C PRO A 85 -12.54 -37.18 -11.45
N VAL A 86 -13.11 -36.01 -11.18
CA VAL A 86 -12.44 -34.71 -11.39
C VAL A 86 -12.27 -33.99 -10.07
N MET A 87 -11.33 -33.04 -10.02
CA MET A 87 -11.05 -32.28 -8.80
C MET A 87 -12.28 -31.56 -8.25
N ASP A 88 -13.25 -31.19 -9.08
CA ASP A 88 -14.49 -30.50 -8.66
C ASP A 88 -15.63 -31.45 -8.23
N ASP A 89 -15.37 -32.76 -8.10
CA ASP A 89 -16.40 -33.70 -7.67
C ASP A 89 -16.95 -33.37 -6.27
N PRO A 90 -18.25 -33.60 -6.05
CA PRO A 90 -18.91 -33.33 -4.78
C PRO A 90 -18.33 -34.20 -3.65
N ARG A 91 -18.07 -33.54 -2.52
CA ARG A 91 -17.54 -34.17 -1.31
C ARG A 91 -18.69 -34.62 -0.38
N PRO A 92 -18.50 -35.69 0.40
CA PRO A 92 -19.50 -36.16 1.36
C PRO A 92 -19.62 -35.21 2.57
N PHE A 93 -20.59 -35.50 3.44
CA PHE A 93 -20.77 -34.76 4.70
C PHE A 93 -19.48 -34.65 5.51
N ASN A 94 -19.32 -33.51 6.18
CA ASN A 94 -18.17 -33.19 7.03
C ASN A 94 -16.80 -33.12 6.30
N GLN A 95 -16.80 -32.98 4.97
CA GLN A 95 -15.57 -32.77 4.17
C GLN A 95 -15.55 -31.46 3.37
N ALA A 96 -16.71 -30.84 3.13
CA ALA A 96 -16.82 -29.60 2.36
C ALA A 96 -18.03 -28.76 2.82
N PRO A 97 -18.01 -27.43 2.59
CA PRO A 97 -19.14 -26.56 2.85
C PRO A 97 -20.27 -26.78 1.81
N PHE A 98 -21.48 -26.33 2.16
CA PHE A 98 -22.57 -26.24 1.18
C PHE A 98 -22.28 -25.19 0.11
N TYR A 99 -22.77 -25.43 -1.11
CA TYR A 99 -22.68 -24.46 -2.19
C TYR A 99 -23.49 -23.20 -1.85
N SER A 100 -22.83 -22.05 -1.78
CA SER A 100 -23.43 -20.77 -1.39
C SER A 100 -23.80 -19.87 -2.58
N GLY A 101 -23.79 -20.40 -3.80
CA GLY A 101 -24.05 -19.62 -5.02
C GLY A 101 -22.79 -18.99 -5.63
N LYS A 102 -22.97 -18.42 -6.84
CA LYS A 102 -21.89 -17.77 -7.58
C LYS A 102 -21.59 -16.40 -6.98
N ALA A 103 -20.43 -16.23 -6.37
CA ALA A 103 -19.99 -14.91 -5.91
C ALA A 103 -19.76 -13.97 -7.12
N VAL A 104 -20.32 -12.77 -7.07
CA VAL A 104 -20.21 -11.77 -8.16
C VAL A 104 -18.84 -11.08 -8.14
N THR A 105 -18.24 -10.90 -6.96
CA THR A 105 -16.89 -10.37 -6.76
C THR A 105 -16.23 -11.03 -5.54
N ARG A 106 -14.99 -11.49 -5.70
CA ARG A 106 -14.14 -12.05 -4.62
C ARG A 106 -12.83 -11.32 -4.46
N THR A 107 -12.80 -10.08 -4.95
CA THR A 107 -11.64 -9.22 -4.86
C THR A 107 -11.66 -8.54 -3.52
N VAL A 108 -10.69 -8.85 -2.67
CA VAL A 108 -10.49 -8.19 -1.37
C VAL A 108 -9.42 -7.12 -1.54
N ASP A 109 -9.68 -5.92 -1.04
CA ASP A 109 -8.71 -4.83 -0.98
C ASP A 109 -7.94 -4.93 0.34
N LEU A 110 -6.62 -5.06 0.26
CA LEU A 110 -5.77 -5.20 1.44
C LEU A 110 -5.58 -3.87 2.17
N SER A 111 -5.66 -3.90 3.50
CA SER A 111 -5.26 -2.76 4.34
C SER A 111 -3.76 -2.47 4.17
N ASP A 112 -3.34 -1.23 4.45
CA ASP A 112 -1.94 -0.82 4.30
C ASP A 112 -0.98 -1.70 5.11
N GLU A 113 -1.36 -2.09 6.34
CA GLU A 113 -0.53 -2.96 7.17
C GLU A 113 -0.32 -4.35 6.54
N ILE A 114 -1.41 -4.99 6.07
CA ILE A 114 -1.32 -6.33 5.47
C ILE A 114 -0.61 -6.25 4.12
N TYR A 115 -0.90 -5.21 3.34
CA TYR A 115 -0.30 -5.03 2.03
C TYR A 115 1.21 -4.76 2.12
N ARG A 116 1.66 -4.01 3.12
CA ARG A 116 3.10 -3.82 3.39
C ARG A 116 3.81 -5.13 3.66
N ARG A 117 3.21 -6.02 4.47
CA ARG A 117 3.77 -7.36 4.73
C ARG A 117 3.81 -8.25 3.49
N LEU A 118 2.94 -8.01 2.52
CA LEU A 118 2.92 -8.76 1.27
C LEU A 118 4.01 -8.29 0.29
N ILE A 119 4.38 -7.01 0.34
CA ILE A 119 5.42 -6.41 -0.53
C ILE A 119 6.84 -6.76 -0.06
N LEU A 120 7.06 -6.83 1.25
CA LEU A 120 8.32 -7.23 1.89
C LEU A 120 8.58 -8.73 1.76
#